data_AF-A0A9N9TDT9-F1
#
_entry.id   AF-A0A9N9TDT9-F1
#
_cell.length_a   1.000
_cell.length_b   1.000
_cell.length_c   1.000
_cell.angle_alpha   90.00
_cell.angle_beta   90.00
_cell.angle_gamma   90.00
#
_symmetry.space_group_name_H-M   'P 1'
#
loop_
_entity.id
_entity.type
_entity.pdbx_description
1 polymer ?
#
loop_
_entity_poly.entity_id
_entity_poly.type
_entity_poly.pdbx_seq_one_letter_code
_entity_poly.pdbx_strand_id
1 'polypeptide(L)' 'MSGHGKQEITDPVEEMLKKTGCINLHYVVQDCISETKDWRKCQDKVAEFRKCMQEYEEKKSKK' A
#
# COMPACT_ATOMS: atom_id res chain seq x y z
N MET A 1 -13.89 -1.16 25.11
CA MET A 1 -14.36 -1.49 23.74
C MET A 1 -13.84 -0.40 22.80
N SER A 2 -12.61 -0.55 22.29
CA SER A 2 -12.01 0.45 21.40
C SER A 2 -12.58 0.28 19.99
N GLY A 3 -13.16 1.35 19.48
CA GLY A 3 -13.99 1.36 18.28
C GLY A 3 -13.23 0.95 17.02
N HIS A 4 -13.70 -0.12 16.38
CA HIS A 4 -13.55 -0.27 14.94
C HIS A 4 -14.78 0.38 14.30
N GLY A 5 -14.64 1.66 13.96
CA GLY A 5 -15.60 2.38 13.15
C GLY A 5 -15.67 1.73 11.77
N LYS A 6 -16.66 0.84 11.60
CA LYS A 6 -17.06 0.27 10.33
C LYS A 6 -17.82 1.36 9.57
N GLN A 7 -17.11 2.32 8.99
CA GLN A 7 -17.71 3.13 7.93
C GLN A 7 -17.52 2.36 6.63
N GLU A 8 -18.64 2.05 5.99
CA GLU A 8 -18.74 1.37 4.69
C GLU A 8 -18.32 2.31 3.54
N ILE A 9 -17.15 2.92 3.71
CA ILE A 9 -16.46 3.83 2.79
C ILE A 9 -15.19 3.10 2.38
N THR A 10 -14.88 3.07 1.09
CA THR A 10 -13.57 2.59 0.63
C THR A 10 -12.47 3.19 1.49
N ASP A 11 -11.53 2.35 1.96
CA ASP A 11 -10.48 2.84 2.83
C ASP A 11 -9.75 3.98 2.10
N PRO A 12 -9.64 5.18 2.72
CA PRO A 12 -9.06 6.34 2.06
C PRO A 12 -7.63 6.05 1.59
N VAL A 13 -6.91 5.12 2.23
CA VAL A 13 -5.61 4.64 1.76
C VAL A 13 -5.78 3.84 0.47
N GLU A 14 -6.71 2.90 0.39
CA GLU A 14 -6.97 2.14 -0.84
C GLU A 14 -7.36 3.05 -2.01
N GLU A 15 -8.21 4.06 -1.81
CA GLU A 15 -8.54 5.02 -2.88
C GLU A 15 -7.32 5.81 -3.35
N MET A 16 -6.46 6.24 -2.42
CA MET A 16 -5.21 6.89 -2.79
C MET A 16 -4.30 5.94 -3.57
N LEU A 17 -4.18 4.68 -3.15
CA LEU A 17 -3.38 3.67 -3.84
C LEU A 17 -3.91 3.34 -5.24
N LYS A 18 -5.23 3.35 -5.44
CA LYS A 18 -5.84 3.23 -6.78
C LYS A 18 -5.45 4.41 -7.66
N LYS A 19 -5.45 5.64 -7.11
CA LYS A 19 -5.04 6.85 -7.85
C LYS A 19 -3.55 6.86 -8.19
N THR A 20 -2.69 6.31 -7.33
CA THR A 20 -1.25 6.21 -7.63
C THR A 20 -0.90 5.08 -8.60
N GLY A 21 -1.79 4.08 -8.74
CA GLY A 21 -1.52 2.86 -9.51
C GLY A 21 -0.66 1.83 -8.77
N CYS A 22 -0.23 2.13 -7.54
CA CYS A 22 0.61 1.26 -6.73
C CYS A 22 -0.18 0.23 -5.91
N ILE A 23 -1.50 0.16 -6.08
CA ILE A 23 -2.36 -0.73 -5.28
C ILE A 23 -2.05 -2.22 -5.45
N ASN A 24 -1.64 -2.66 -6.64
CA ASN A 24 -1.27 -4.07 -6.84
C ASN A 24 -0.07 -4.47 -5.96
N LEU A 25 0.93 -3.59 -5.86
CA LEU A 25 2.09 -3.81 -5.01
C LEU A 25 1.73 -3.81 -3.51
N HIS A 26 0.72 -3.02 -3.13
CA HIS A 26 0.18 -3.06 -1.77
C HIS A 26 -0.44 -4.42 -1.45
N TYR A 27 -1.25 -4.99 -2.34
CA TYR A 27 -1.80 -6.34 -2.14
C TYR A 27 -0.71 -7.41 -2.09
N VAL A 28 0.33 -7.32 -2.94
CA VAL A 28 1.48 -8.25 -2.87
C VAL A 28 2.19 -8.19 -1.51
N VAL A 29 2.32 -7.00 -0.92
CA VAL A 29 2.88 -6.84 0.43
C VAL A 29 1.95 -7.44 1.48
N GLN A 30 0.64 -7.19 1.38
CA GLN A 30 -0.34 -7.79 2.30
C GLN A 30 -0.33 -9.32 2.24
N ASP A 31 -0.29 -9.90 1.05
CA ASP A 31 -0.22 -11.35 0.84
C ASP A 31 1.05 -11.92 1.44
N CYS A 32 2.20 -11.30 1.17
CA CYS A 32 3.48 -11.73 1.76
C CYS A 32 3.44 -11.70 3.29
N ILE A 33 2.90 -10.63 3.90
CA ILE A 33 2.78 -10.52 5.36
C ILE A 33 1.79 -11.58 5.88
N SER A 34 0.72 -11.87 5.14
CA SER A 34 -0.29 -12.86 5.52
C SER A 34 0.27 -14.29 5.48
N GLU A 35 1.11 -14.60 4.48
CA GLU A 35 1.78 -15.89 4.35
C GLU A 35 2.91 -16.06 5.37
N THR A 36 3.81 -15.07 5.45
CA THR A 36 5.01 -15.18 6.29
C THR A 36 4.76 -14.86 7.76
N LYS A 37 3.69 -14.11 8.06
CA LYS A 37 3.39 -13.49 9.36
C LYS A 37 4.53 -12.62 9.90
N ASP A 38 5.49 -12.26 9.06
CA ASP A 38 6.66 -11.47 9.42
C ASP A 38 7.00 -10.51 8.28
N TRP A 39 6.61 -9.24 8.47
CA TRP A 39 6.84 -8.19 7.49
C TRP A 39 8.32 -7.96 7.17
N ARG A 40 9.25 -8.35 8.06
CA ARG A 40 10.69 -8.22 7.80
C ARG A 40 11.15 -9.12 6.66
N LYS A 41 10.48 -10.25 6.41
CA LYS A 41 10.76 -11.13 5.28
C LYS A 41 10.19 -10.60 3.96
N CYS A 42 9.30 -9.61 4.03
CA CYS A 42 8.67 -8.97 2.89
C CYS A 42 9.36 -7.66 2.48
N GLN A 43 10.58 -7.41 2.97
CA GLN A 43 11.32 -6.18 2.68
C GLN A 43 11.49 -5.91 1.18
N ASP A 44 11.71 -6.95 0.36
CA ASP A 44 11.79 -6.81 -1.09
C ASP A 44 10.49 -6.26 -1.68
N LYS A 45 9.34 -6.81 -1.28
CA LYS A 45 8.01 -6.38 -1.72
C LYS A 45 7.68 -4.97 -1.26
N VAL A 46 8.08 -4.63 -0.03
CA VAL A 46 7.93 -3.27 0.51
C VAL A 46 8.83 -2.28 -0.25
N ALA A 47 10.03 -2.68 -0.65
CA ALA A 47 10.93 -1.84 -1.45
C ALA A 47 10.35 -1.58 -2.86
N GLU A 48 9.76 -2.60 -3.50
CA GLU A 48 9.05 -2.42 -4.78
C GLU A 48 7.88 -1.44 -4.64
N PHE A 49 7.06 -1.62 -3.60
CA PHE A 49 5.95 -0.70 -3.31
C PHE A 49 6.43 0.74 -3.09
N ARG A 50 7.51 0.93 -2.33
CA ARG A 50 8.11 2.24 -2.08
C ARG A 50 8.61 2.91 -3.36
N LYS A 51 9.25 2.16 -4.26
CA LYS A 51 9.70 2.70 -5.56
C LYS A 51 8.53 3.24 -6.38
N CYS A 52 7.43 2.49 -6.46
CA CYS A 52 6.24 2.94 -7.18
C CYS A 52 5.69 4.27 -6.61
N MET A 53 5.63 4.39 -5.28
CA MET A 53 5.17 5.63 -4.64
C MET A 53 6.13 6.79 -4.88
N GLN A 54 7.44 6.55 -4.84
CA GLN A 54 8.45 7.56 -5.18
C GLN A 54 8.31 8.04 -6.62
N GLU A 55 8.16 7.13 -7.58
CA GLU A 55 7.93 7.49 -8.98
C GLU A 55 6.66 8.32 -9.16
N TYR A 56 5.59 8.00 -8.41
CA TYR A 56 4.37 8.79 -8.40
C TYR A 56 4.60 10.19 -7.84
N GLU A 57 5.32 10.33 -6.72
CA GLU A 57 5.67 11.62 -6.14
C GLU A 57 6.54 12.47 -7.08
N GLU A 58 7.52 11.85 -7.75
CA GLU A 58 8.36 12.53 -8.75
C GLU A 58 7.53 13.00 -9.95
N LYS A 59 6.63 12.15 -10.45
CA LYS A 59 5.69 12.53 -11.53
C LYS A 59 4.75 13.65 -11.11
N LYS A 60 4.28 13.63 -9.86
CA LYS A 60 3.44 14.68 -9.28
C LYS A 60 4.19 15.99 -9.11
N SER A 61 5.47 15.96 -8.72
CA SER A 61 6.31 17.15 -8.53
C SER A 61 6.75 17.79 -9.85
N LYS A 62 6.74 17.05 -10.97
CA LYS A 62 7.09 17.55 -12.31
C LYS A 62 5.90 18.09 -13.11
N LYS A 63 4.70 18.07 -12.53
CA LYS A 63 3.44 18.52 -13.12
C LYS A 63 3.01 19.84 -12.48
#